data_AF-A0A1V4UZQ2-F1
#
_entry.id   AF-A0A1V4UZQ2-F1
#
_cell.length_a   1.000
_cell.length_b   1.000
_cell.length_c   1.000
_cell.angle_alpha   90.00
_cell.angle_beta   90.00
_cell.angle_gamma   90.00
#
_symmetry.space_group_name_H-M   'P 1'
#
loop_
_entity.id
_entity.type
_entity.pdbx_description
1 polymer ?
#
loop_
_entity_poly.entity_id
_entity_poly.type
_entity_poly.pdbx_seq_one_letter_code
_entity_poly.pdbx_strand_id
1 'polypeptide(L)'
;MSPNTYLDYDTCAACGGRCCKRHAGALFPSDIKGQMYDGLVKLLSTGMYQIDWYDKNPMMSFEELRGYTITLQTGELKRVESRAPKAMAYYIRPAHVETRGAVFDHSGGKTGTCVFWDAEKGCTSPSKPAQCRVLKPNPEDTTKCHYPNPIFGYLGSNRALGLMWWQHRETIRRAGRHFE
;
A
#
# COMPACT_ATOMS: atom_id res chain seq x y z
N MET A 1 -25.02 -13.32 3.47
CA MET A 1 -23.79 -12.96 4.21
C MET A 1 -23.30 -11.63 3.67
N SER A 2 -23.38 -10.55 4.46
CA SER A 2 -22.93 -9.23 4.04
C SER A 2 -21.40 -9.24 3.87
N PRO A 3 -20.83 -8.69 2.80
CA PRO A 3 -19.38 -8.67 2.61
C PRO A 3 -18.78 -7.78 3.71
N ASN A 4 -18.07 -8.42 4.64
CA ASN A 4 -17.38 -7.80 5.77
C ASN A 4 -16.49 -6.62 5.34
N THR A 5 -17.05 -5.40 5.29
CA THR A 5 -16.30 -4.17 5.50
C THR A 5 -16.00 -4.09 7.00
N TYR A 6 -14.88 -4.68 7.41
CA TYR A 6 -14.35 -4.51 8.76
C TYR A 6 -13.83 -3.07 8.91
N LEU A 7 -14.75 -2.13 9.12
CA LEU A 7 -14.46 -0.76 9.49
C LEU A 7 -14.26 -0.71 11.00
N ASP A 8 -13.07 -1.10 11.44
CA ASP A 8 -12.64 -0.93 12.83
C ASP A 8 -12.36 0.56 13.10
N TYR A 9 -13.42 1.37 13.22
CA TYR A 9 -13.30 2.80 13.51
C TYR A 9 -12.54 3.04 14.83
N ASP A 10 -12.69 2.12 15.78
CA ASP A 10 -12.08 2.16 17.11
C ASP A 10 -10.55 2.22 17.05
N THR A 11 -9.93 1.46 16.14
CA THR A 11 -8.47 1.47 15.94
C THR A 11 -7.95 2.82 15.45
N CYS A 12 -8.73 3.56 14.65
CA CYS A 12 -8.33 4.89 14.19
C CYS A 12 -8.57 5.97 15.24
N ALA A 13 -9.66 5.86 16.02
CA ALA A 13 -9.97 6.78 17.11
C ALA A 13 -8.86 6.81 18.17
N ALA A 14 -8.34 5.63 18.55
CA ALA A 14 -7.28 5.52 19.56
C ALA A 14 -5.99 6.30 19.23
N CYS A 15 -5.66 6.50 17.95
CA CYS A 15 -4.52 7.32 17.53
C CYS A 15 -4.90 8.66 16.89
N GLY A 16 -6.18 9.04 16.85
CA GLY A 16 -6.64 10.22 16.10
C GLY A 16 -6.24 10.17 14.61
N GLY A 17 -6.19 8.98 14.02
CA GLY A 17 -5.76 8.76 12.64
C GLY A 17 -4.26 9.02 12.36
N ARG A 18 -3.43 9.29 13.37
CA ARG A 18 -2.00 9.60 13.20
C ARG A 18 -1.26 8.53 12.38
N CYS A 19 -1.60 7.26 12.58
CA CYS A 19 -0.98 6.14 11.85
C CYS A 19 -1.25 6.17 10.34
N CYS A 20 -2.39 6.69 9.91
CA CYS A 20 -2.80 6.70 8.51
C CYS A 20 -2.56 8.06 7.84
N LYS A 21 -2.26 9.12 8.61
CA LYS A 21 -2.10 10.49 8.10
C LYS A 21 -1.06 10.56 6.98
N ARG A 22 0.12 9.98 7.20
CA ARG A 22 1.28 10.05 6.28
C ARG A 22 1.48 8.80 5.42
N HIS A 23 0.71 7.75 5.69
CA HIS A 23 0.77 6.49 4.94
C HIS A 23 -0.63 6.17 4.44
N ALA A 24 -0.92 6.60 3.21
CA ALA A 24 -2.20 6.30 2.57
C ALA A 24 -2.41 4.79 2.35
N GLY A 25 -1.37 3.96 2.51
CA GLY A 25 -1.42 2.51 2.25
C GLY A 25 -1.72 2.21 0.78
N ALA A 26 -2.08 0.98 0.46
CA ALA A 26 -2.55 0.58 -0.86
C ALA A 26 -3.78 -0.32 -0.76
N LEU A 27 -4.60 -0.33 -1.81
CA LEU A 27 -5.68 -1.29 -1.96
C LEU A 27 -5.14 -2.67 -2.33
N PHE A 28 -5.90 -3.71 -2.00
CA PHE A 28 -5.73 -5.03 -2.59
C PHE A 28 -6.43 -5.10 -3.95
N PRO A 29 -5.98 -5.98 -4.88
CA PRO A 29 -6.72 -6.24 -6.11
C PRO A 29 -8.19 -6.65 -5.86
N SER A 30 -8.47 -7.36 -4.76
CA SER A 30 -9.82 -7.77 -4.35
C SER A 30 -10.72 -6.61 -3.87
N ASP A 31 -10.16 -5.43 -3.62
CA ASP A 31 -10.95 -4.24 -3.29
C ASP A 31 -11.61 -3.65 -4.55
N ILE A 32 -11.12 -3.98 -5.76
CA ILE A 32 -11.68 -3.52 -7.02
C ILE A 32 -12.99 -4.25 -7.32
N LYS A 33 -14.05 -3.49 -7.59
CA LYS A 33 -15.39 -4.03 -7.89
C LYS A 33 -15.58 -4.13 -9.40
N GLY A 34 -16.20 -5.24 -9.84
CA GLY A 34 -16.47 -5.50 -11.24
C GLY A 34 -15.23 -5.98 -12.00
N GLN A 35 -15.24 -5.80 -13.33
CA GLN A 35 -14.08 -6.11 -14.16
C GLN A 35 -12.91 -5.21 -13.78
N MET A 36 -11.71 -5.79 -13.64
CA MET A 36 -10.52 -5.09 -13.13
C MET A 36 -10.26 -3.75 -13.85
N TYR A 37 -10.31 -3.73 -15.19
CA TYR A 37 -10.05 -2.51 -15.95
C TYR A 37 -11.08 -1.41 -15.66
N ASP A 38 -12.37 -1.70 -15.81
CA ASP A 38 -13.45 -0.72 -15.60
C ASP A 38 -13.51 -0.27 -14.14
N GLY A 39 -13.30 -1.20 -13.21
CA GLY A 39 -13.23 -0.91 -11.78
C GLY A 39 -12.08 0.04 -11.45
N LEU A 40 -10.91 -0.13 -12.07
CA LEU A 40 -9.78 0.79 -11.93
C LEU A 40 -10.07 2.15 -12.54
N VAL A 41 -10.60 2.23 -13.76
CA VAL A 41 -10.96 3.50 -14.40
C VAL A 41 -11.96 4.26 -13.55
N LYS A 42 -13.03 3.60 -13.10
CA LYS A 42 -14.04 4.19 -12.20
C LYS A 42 -13.45 4.66 -10.86
N LEU A 43 -12.50 3.92 -10.31
CA LEU A 43 -11.85 4.27 -9.05
C LEU A 43 -10.94 5.51 -9.23
N LEU A 44 -10.11 5.51 -10.28
CA LEU A 44 -9.18 6.60 -10.58
C LEU A 44 -9.91 7.89 -10.96
N SER A 45 -11.05 7.80 -11.66
CA SER A 45 -11.86 8.97 -12.04
C SER A 45 -12.42 9.75 -10.84
N THR A 46 -12.40 9.18 -9.64
CA THR A 46 -12.79 9.90 -8.41
C THR A 46 -11.78 10.98 -8.01
N GLY A 47 -10.54 10.90 -8.51
CA GLY A 47 -9.41 11.72 -8.07
C GLY A 47 -8.96 11.46 -6.63
N MET A 48 -9.58 10.50 -5.92
CA MET A 48 -9.26 10.14 -4.54
C MET A 48 -8.22 9.02 -4.45
N TYR A 49 -7.92 8.37 -5.57
CA TYR A 49 -6.96 7.29 -5.68
C TYR A 49 -5.98 7.59 -6.81
N GLN A 50 -4.78 7.05 -6.67
CA GLN A 50 -3.68 7.22 -7.62
C GLN A 50 -2.89 5.92 -7.76
N ILE A 51 -2.12 5.83 -8.84
CA ILE A 51 -1.16 4.79 -9.14
C ILE A 51 0.20 5.22 -8.60
N ASP A 52 0.78 4.38 -7.76
CA ASP A 52 2.15 4.48 -7.27
C ASP A 52 2.92 3.22 -7.70
N TRP A 53 4.24 3.22 -7.56
CA TRP A 53 5.06 2.11 -7.99
C TRP A 53 6.25 1.83 -7.09
N TYR A 54 6.60 0.56 -7.03
CA TYR A 54 7.88 0.11 -6.54
C TYR A 54 8.88 0.12 -7.70
N ASP A 55 9.97 0.83 -7.52
CA ASP A 55 11.01 1.13 -8.51
C ASP A 55 11.98 -0.05 -8.77
N LYS A 56 11.74 -1.18 -8.11
CA LYS A 56 12.51 -2.43 -8.26
C LYS A 56 11.58 -3.59 -8.60
N ASN A 57 12.18 -4.70 -9.03
CA ASN A 57 11.42 -5.92 -9.28
C ASN A 57 10.83 -6.43 -7.94
N PRO A 58 9.50 -6.59 -7.83
CA PRO A 58 8.89 -7.07 -6.59
C PRO A 58 9.13 -8.57 -6.40
N MET A 59 9.33 -9.32 -7.49
CA MET A 59 9.68 -10.74 -7.44
C MET A 59 11.08 -10.90 -6.84
N MET A 60 11.21 -11.81 -5.88
CA MET A 60 12.53 -12.20 -5.37
C MET A 60 13.20 -13.14 -6.36
N SER A 61 14.47 -12.93 -6.66
CA SER A 61 15.28 -13.97 -7.28
C SER A 61 15.47 -15.16 -6.31
N PHE A 62 15.81 -16.32 -6.85
CA PHE A 62 16.13 -17.49 -6.02
C PHE A 62 17.27 -17.20 -5.04
N GLU A 63 18.26 -16.41 -5.48
CA GLU A 63 19.40 -15.98 -4.67
C GLU A 63 18.96 -15.02 -3.55
N GLU A 64 18.03 -14.10 -3.82
CA GLU A 64 17.45 -13.24 -2.78
C GLU A 64 16.73 -14.07 -1.71
N LEU A 65 15.90 -15.03 -2.13
CA LEU A 65 15.22 -15.96 -1.21
C LEU A 65 16.22 -16.75 -0.37
N ARG A 66 17.28 -17.27 -1.00
CA ARG A 66 18.36 -17.99 -0.31
C ARG A 66 19.09 -17.09 0.69
N GLY A 67 19.34 -15.83 0.34
CA GLY A 67 19.93 -14.84 1.24
C GLY A 67 19.09 -14.65 2.50
N TYR A 68 17.77 -14.46 2.34
CA TYR A 68 16.83 -14.36 3.46
C TYR A 68 16.82 -15.62 4.33
N THR A 69 16.77 -16.81 3.73
CA THR A 69 16.80 -18.07 4.48
C THR A 69 18.07 -18.20 5.33
N ILE A 70 19.23 -17.84 4.77
CA ILE A 70 20.50 -17.84 5.51
C ILE A 70 20.41 -16.85 6.68
N THR A 71 19.94 -15.62 6.45
CA THR A 71 19.79 -14.63 7.53
C THR A 71 18.87 -15.09 8.65
N LEU A 72 17.75 -15.76 8.31
CA LEU A 72 16.84 -16.31 9.33
C LEU A 72 17.49 -17.44 10.13
N GLN A 73 18.38 -18.23 9.51
CA GLN A 73 19.08 -19.33 10.16
C GLN A 73 20.26 -18.88 11.02
N THR A 74 21.02 -17.88 10.56
CA THR A 74 22.28 -17.48 11.20
C THR A 74 22.17 -16.20 12.03
N GLY A 75 21.11 -15.41 11.85
CA GLY A 75 21.01 -14.06 12.40
C GLY A 75 21.88 -13.02 11.69
N GLU A 76 22.71 -13.44 10.73
CA GLU A 76 23.59 -12.54 9.97
C GLU A 76 22.88 -12.00 8.73
N LEU A 77 22.83 -10.68 8.58
CA LEU A 77 22.22 -10.05 7.42
C LEU A 77 23.06 -10.29 6.16
N LYS A 78 22.60 -11.19 5.29
CA LYS A 78 23.23 -11.47 4.01
C LYS A 78 22.53 -10.68 2.92
N ARG A 79 23.10 -9.53 2.56
CA ARG A 79 22.62 -8.76 1.41
C ARG A 79 22.95 -9.52 0.13
N VAL A 80 21.91 -9.89 -0.61
CA VAL A 80 22.04 -10.42 -1.97
C VAL A 80 21.51 -9.37 -2.92
N GLU A 81 22.34 -8.96 -3.87
CA GLU A 81 21.88 -8.06 -4.94
C GLU A 81 20.93 -8.82 -5.87
N SER A 82 19.75 -8.25 -6.10
CA SER A 82 18.80 -8.80 -7.05
C SER A 82 19.36 -8.68 -8.47
N ARG A 83 19.49 -9.82 -9.16
CA ARG A 83 19.82 -9.88 -10.58
C ARG A 83 18.57 -9.84 -11.47
N ALA A 84 17.39 -9.74 -10.87
CA ALA A 84 16.14 -9.69 -11.61
C ALA A 84 16.11 -8.43 -12.49
N PRO A 85 15.62 -8.51 -13.74
CA PRO A 85 15.45 -7.33 -14.59
C PRO A 85 14.66 -6.26 -13.85
N LYS A 86 15.11 -5.00 -13.96
CA LYS A 86 14.36 -3.87 -13.41
C LYS A 86 12.98 -3.85 -14.04
N ALA A 87 11.96 -3.88 -13.22
CA ALA A 87 10.59 -3.77 -13.66
C ALA A 87 9.77 -3.01 -12.62
N MET A 88 9.02 -2.02 -13.06
CA MET A 88 8.16 -1.23 -12.18
C MET A 88 6.93 -2.05 -11.79
N ALA A 89 6.66 -2.13 -10.49
CA ALA A 89 5.47 -2.77 -9.98
C ALA A 89 4.49 -1.72 -9.47
N TYR A 90 3.41 -1.53 -10.23
CA TYR A 90 2.37 -0.58 -9.92
C TYR A 90 1.42 -1.13 -8.87
N TYR A 91 0.90 -0.25 -8.01
CA TYR A 91 -0.16 -0.54 -7.06
C TYR A 91 -1.07 0.68 -6.90
N ILE A 92 -2.30 0.44 -6.44
CA ILE A 92 -3.30 1.49 -6.25
C ILE A 92 -3.29 1.94 -4.80
N ARG A 93 -3.28 3.24 -4.56
CA ARG A 93 -3.35 3.83 -3.22
C ARG A 93 -4.31 5.01 -3.19
N PRO A 94 -4.84 5.38 -2.01
CA PRO A 94 -5.42 6.70 -1.86
C PRO A 94 -4.38 7.78 -2.20
N ALA A 95 -4.87 8.86 -2.79
CA ALA A 95 -4.07 10.03 -3.07
C ALA A 95 -3.67 10.73 -1.77
N HIS A 96 -2.70 11.62 -1.90
CA HIS A 96 -2.49 12.66 -0.89
C HIS A 96 -3.33 13.89 -1.26
N VAL A 97 -3.67 14.71 -0.26
CA VAL A 97 -4.40 15.97 -0.47
C VAL A 97 -3.66 16.85 -1.49
N GLU A 98 -2.33 16.85 -1.41
CA GLU A 98 -1.44 17.63 -2.27
C GLU A 98 -1.35 17.11 -3.71
N THR A 99 -1.68 15.83 -3.94
CA THR A 99 -1.62 15.16 -5.26
C THR A 99 -2.98 14.73 -5.75
N ARG A 100 -4.07 15.23 -5.13
CA ARG A 100 -5.43 14.86 -5.49
C ARG A 100 -5.71 15.13 -6.96
N GLY A 101 -6.25 14.14 -7.66
CA GLY A 101 -6.49 14.20 -9.10
C GLY A 101 -5.32 13.77 -9.98
N ALA A 102 -4.10 13.64 -9.43
CA ALA A 102 -3.00 13.03 -10.16
C ALA A 102 -3.21 11.51 -10.28
N VAL A 103 -3.07 10.98 -11.49
CA VAL A 103 -3.24 9.54 -11.75
C VAL A 103 -1.96 8.77 -11.44
N PHE A 104 -0.80 9.33 -11.74
CA PHE A 104 0.50 8.77 -11.40
C PHE A 104 1.23 9.70 -10.43
N ASP A 105 1.63 9.17 -9.28
CA ASP A 105 2.39 9.91 -8.27
C ASP A 105 3.50 9.03 -7.71
N HIS A 106 4.75 9.32 -8.10
CA HIS A 106 5.90 8.76 -7.41
C HIS A 106 6.10 9.52 -6.10
N SER A 107 5.31 9.17 -5.11
CA SER A 107 5.58 9.63 -3.76
C SER A 107 6.80 8.84 -3.26
N GLY A 108 8.01 9.25 -3.64
CA GLY A 108 9.30 8.68 -3.21
C GLY A 108 9.55 8.89 -1.72
N GLY A 109 8.61 8.50 -0.87
CA GLY A 109 8.57 8.79 0.55
C GLY A 109 8.09 10.21 0.90
N LYS A 110 7.59 11.01 -0.05
CA LYS A 110 7.03 12.33 0.28
C LYS A 110 5.82 12.18 1.20
N THR A 111 5.90 12.79 2.38
CA THR A 111 4.85 12.75 3.40
C THR A 111 3.74 13.73 3.02
N GLY A 112 2.73 13.25 2.30
CA GLY A 112 1.49 13.97 2.11
C GLY A 112 0.43 13.56 3.13
N THR A 113 -0.61 14.37 3.28
CA THR A 113 -1.78 13.98 4.10
C THR A 113 -2.70 13.11 3.25
N CYS A 114 -3.05 11.90 3.70
CA CYS A 114 -4.01 11.04 2.98
C CYS A 114 -5.35 11.77 2.75
N VAL A 115 -5.93 11.66 1.54
CA VAL A 115 -7.23 12.31 1.21
C VAL A 115 -8.41 11.83 2.06
N PHE A 116 -8.27 10.66 2.70
CA PHE A 116 -9.28 10.10 3.61
C PHE A 116 -8.94 10.33 5.09
N TRP A 117 -7.97 11.19 5.40
CA TRP A 117 -7.65 11.54 6.78
C TRP A 117 -8.56 12.68 7.26
N ASP A 118 -9.12 12.49 8.44
CA ASP A 118 -9.95 13.44 9.17
C ASP A 118 -9.42 13.54 10.60
N ALA A 119 -9.30 14.76 11.12
CA ALA A 119 -8.68 14.99 12.43
C ALA A 119 -9.49 14.42 13.60
N GLU A 120 -10.81 14.33 13.47
CA GLU A 120 -11.72 13.88 14.51
C GLU A 120 -12.05 12.39 14.35
N LYS A 121 -12.29 11.96 13.10
CA LYS A 121 -12.76 10.61 12.75
C LYS A 121 -11.63 9.66 12.36
N GLY A 122 -10.43 10.17 12.13
CA GLY A 122 -9.29 9.38 11.68
C GLY A 122 -9.37 9.01 10.20
N CYS A 123 -9.63 7.75 9.86
CA CYS A 123 -9.72 7.30 8.47
C CYS A 123 -11.17 7.18 8.01
N THR A 124 -11.52 7.90 6.94
CA THR A 124 -12.88 7.94 6.36
C THR A 124 -13.01 7.15 5.06
N SER A 125 -11.96 6.39 4.68
CA SER A 125 -11.95 5.64 3.42
C SER A 125 -13.07 4.59 3.41
N PRO A 126 -13.87 4.47 2.32
CA PRO A 126 -14.92 3.47 2.22
C PRO A 126 -14.37 2.04 2.21
N SER A 127 -13.13 1.86 1.73
CA SER A 127 -12.35 0.63 1.91
C SER A 127 -11.01 0.99 2.55
N LYS A 128 -10.75 0.47 3.76
CA LYS A 128 -9.47 0.70 4.43
C LYS A 128 -8.34 0.10 3.59
N PRO A 129 -7.28 0.85 3.26
CA PRO A 129 -6.09 0.32 2.60
C PRO A 129 -5.40 -0.76 3.45
N ALA A 130 -4.68 -1.67 2.80
CA ALA A 130 -4.04 -2.85 3.38
C ALA A 130 -3.22 -2.53 4.64
N GLN A 131 -2.28 -1.58 4.55
CA GLN A 131 -1.45 -1.19 5.70
C GLN A 131 -2.26 -0.56 6.82
N CYS A 132 -3.29 0.23 6.49
CA CYS A 132 -4.16 0.85 7.47
C CYS A 132 -4.98 -0.17 8.27
N ARG A 133 -5.19 -1.40 7.75
CA ARG A 133 -5.88 -2.49 8.46
C ARG A 133 -5.01 -3.15 9.54
N VAL A 134 -3.69 -3.07 9.42
CA VAL A 134 -2.74 -3.80 10.27
C VAL A 134 -1.89 -2.90 11.16
N LEU A 135 -1.79 -1.61 10.84
CA LEU A 135 -1.09 -0.62 11.67
C LEU A 135 -1.82 -0.43 13.00
N LYS A 136 -1.06 -0.50 14.10
CA LYS A 136 -1.56 -0.23 15.45
C LYS A 136 -0.77 0.93 16.09
N PRO A 137 -1.41 1.72 16.98
CA PRO A 137 -0.69 2.66 17.83
C PRO A 137 0.36 1.91 18.66
N ASN A 138 1.56 2.48 18.83
CA ASN A 138 2.56 1.88 19.70
C ASN A 138 2.10 2.05 21.18
N PRO A 139 2.08 0.96 21.99
CA PRO A 139 1.62 1.03 23.38
C PRO A 139 2.53 1.86 24.30
N GLU A 140 3.82 1.98 23.98
CA GLU A 140 4.79 2.77 24.75
C GLU A 140 4.83 4.24 24.31
N ASP A 141 4.47 4.51 23.05
CA ASP A 141 4.49 5.86 22.46
C ASP A 141 3.37 6.00 21.44
N THR A 142 2.21 6.50 21.87
CA THR A 142 1.00 6.64 21.02
C THR A 142 1.14 7.68 19.89
N THR A 143 2.29 8.37 19.80
CA THR A 143 2.64 9.21 18.65
C THR A 143 3.25 8.39 17.50
N LYS A 144 3.74 7.19 17.80
CA LYS A 144 4.28 6.23 16.84
C LYS A 144 3.28 5.12 16.55
N CYS A 145 3.50 4.49 15.40
CA CYS A 145 2.70 3.36 14.95
C CYS A 145 3.63 2.21 14.60
N HIS A 146 3.14 1.00 14.78
CA HIS A 146 3.91 -0.20 14.53
C HIS A 146 3.04 -1.28 13.89
N TYR A 147 3.69 -2.21 13.21
CA TYR A 147 3.07 -3.46 12.80
C TYR A 147 3.27 -4.46 13.95
N PRO A 148 2.20 -5.00 14.56
CA PRO A 148 2.32 -5.89 15.71
C PRO A 148 2.97 -7.24 15.36
N ASN A 149 3.02 -7.60 14.08
CA ASN A 149 3.75 -8.75 13.57
C ASN A 149 4.77 -8.27 12.52
N PRO A 150 6.05 -8.64 12.63
CA PRO A 150 7.09 -8.29 11.65
C PRO A 150 6.74 -8.72 10.21
N ILE A 151 6.00 -9.82 10.05
CA ILE A 151 5.52 -10.30 8.74
C ILE A 151 4.56 -9.27 8.11
N PHE A 152 3.74 -8.57 8.90
CA PHE A 152 2.88 -7.51 8.38
C PHE A 152 3.67 -6.26 7.99
N GLY A 153 4.81 -6.00 8.61
CA GLY A 153 5.74 -4.97 8.15
C GLY A 153 6.26 -5.28 6.74
N TYR A 154 6.57 -6.56 6.47
CA TYR A 154 6.96 -7.01 5.13
C TYR A 154 5.78 -6.97 4.15
N LEU A 155 4.60 -7.50 4.51
CA LEU A 155 3.41 -7.50 3.66
C LEU A 155 2.87 -6.08 3.39
N GLY A 156 3.11 -5.15 4.29
CA GLY A 156 2.79 -3.73 4.14
C GLY A 156 3.86 -2.92 3.39
N SER A 157 4.97 -3.53 2.99
CA SER A 157 6.00 -2.86 2.20
C SER A 157 5.54 -2.61 0.76
N ASN A 158 6.03 -1.54 0.13
CA ASN A 158 5.75 -1.24 -1.29
C ASN A 158 6.13 -2.42 -2.21
N ARG A 159 7.15 -3.21 -1.83
CA ARG A 159 7.52 -4.45 -2.53
C ARG A 159 6.38 -5.47 -2.54
N ALA A 160 5.85 -5.79 -1.35
CA ALA A 160 4.77 -6.77 -1.23
C ALA A 160 3.49 -6.28 -1.91
N LEU A 161 3.18 -4.99 -1.81
CA LEU A 161 2.07 -4.39 -2.56
C LEU A 161 2.25 -4.53 -4.07
N GLY A 162 3.43 -4.16 -4.58
CA GLY A 162 3.76 -4.32 -5.99
C GLY A 162 3.68 -5.77 -6.45
N LEU A 163 4.04 -6.72 -5.58
CA LEU A 163 3.92 -8.16 -5.86
C LEU A 163 2.45 -8.59 -5.99
N MET A 164 1.57 -8.13 -5.11
CA MET A 164 0.13 -8.47 -5.17
C MET A 164 -0.54 -7.95 -6.44
N TRP A 165 -0.11 -6.79 -6.92
CA TRP A 165 -0.63 -6.18 -8.14
C TRP A 165 0.10 -6.63 -9.42
N TRP A 166 1.16 -7.43 -9.30
CA TRP A 166 2.06 -7.79 -10.39
C TRP A 166 1.36 -8.44 -11.60
N GLN A 167 0.41 -9.34 -11.32
CA GLN A 167 -0.38 -10.01 -12.36
C GLN A 167 -1.31 -9.05 -13.12
N HIS A 168 -1.61 -7.88 -12.55
CA HIS A 168 -2.48 -6.85 -13.14
C HIS A 168 -1.72 -5.65 -13.70
N ARG A 169 -0.38 -5.66 -13.69
CA ARG A 169 0.47 -4.50 -14.04
C ARG A 169 0.12 -3.83 -15.38
N GLU A 170 -0.17 -4.62 -16.42
CA GLU A 170 -0.56 -4.07 -17.72
C GLU A 170 -1.95 -3.45 -17.70
N THR A 171 -2.87 -4.03 -16.91
CA THR A 171 -4.23 -3.49 -16.74
C THR A 171 -4.18 -2.17 -15.97
N ILE A 172 -3.36 -2.07 -14.92
CA ILE A 172 -3.15 -0.83 -14.16
C ILE A 172 -2.55 0.25 -15.08
N ARG A 173 -1.49 -0.09 -15.82
CA ARG A 173 -0.84 0.85 -16.74
C ARG A 173 -1.82 1.34 -17.82
N ARG A 174 -2.63 0.44 -18.38
CA ARG A 174 -3.66 0.80 -19.37
C ARG A 174 -4.75 1.70 -18.76
N ALA A 175 -5.20 1.40 -17.55
CA ALA A 175 -6.21 2.20 -16.85
C ALA A 175 -5.67 3.61 -16.50
N GLY A 176 -4.40 3.72 -16.09
CA GLY A 176 -3.78 5.02 -15.83
C GLY A 176 -3.71 5.90 -17.07
N ARG A 177 -3.32 5.32 -18.22
CA ARG A 177 -3.25 6.04 -19.51
C ARG A 177 -4.59 6.40 -20.12
N HIS A 178 -5.70 5.98 -19.51
CA HIS A 178 -7.03 6.44 -19.92
C HIS A 178 -7.24 7.94 -19.69
N PHE A 179 -6.43 8.54 -18.80
CA PHE A 179 -6.55 9.93 -18.37
C PHE A 179 -5.41 10.83 -18.89
N GLU A 180 -4.57 10.32 -19.80
CA GLU A 180 -3.56 11.07 -20.56
C GLU A 180 -4.18 11.60 -21.86
#